data_AF-A0A401UGK6-F1
#
_entry.id   AF-A0A401UGK6-F1
#
_cell.length_a   1.000
_cell.length_b   1.000
_cell.length_c   1.000
_cell.angle_alpha   90.00
_cell.angle_beta   90.00
_cell.angle_gamma   90.00
#
_symmetry.space_group_name_H-M   'P 1'
#
loop_
_entity.id
_entity.type
_entity.pdbx_description
1 polymer ?
#
loop_
_entity_poly.entity_id
_entity_poly.type
_entity_poly.pdbx_seq_one_letter_code
_entity_poly.pdbx_strand_id
1 'polypeptide(L)'
;MEQSEYLFNVHSLYNLARYAFLKIESNYGRMVEPSGITLPQLRVLWIIKVYPGTSLSNIARIGCWTSPTVSNMIKILMNKKLIFKEETINKKVYKFQLTEMGNWFIDINKQDKQKKFYLFDLIGIFSHSELDFIIDIFTKIIIKEKKEFIFDYIKKINEMNLKIDFKDFDINTVSIIKKTISIYNLLRTFILTVKSNHREPLKEFNVTYPQLRALWIIAAFPGINSSELSEISFWSPSTVHVIVKNLNNKEFIHKEKALIKNAHYLDISELGENLIIEDYTKNQKTLLIFEELKDINSKDMLKLNGLLSKMNNRLGNHKTEEYIKKTFDIIKNKAF
;
A
#
# COMPACT_ATOMS: atom_id res chain seq x y z
N MET A 1 21.37 19.56 8.90
CA MET A 1 21.20 18.37 8.05
C MET A 1 21.37 18.84 6.62
N GLU A 2 22.32 18.26 5.89
CA GLU A 2 22.47 18.57 4.47
C GLU A 2 21.18 18.20 3.71
N GLN A 3 20.84 18.95 2.67
CA GLN A 3 19.63 18.72 1.86
C GLN A 3 19.58 17.27 1.31
N SER A 4 20.75 16.70 1.01
CA SER A 4 20.94 15.31 0.58
C SER A 4 20.48 14.29 1.64
N GLU A 5 20.84 14.52 2.91
CA GLU A 5 20.50 13.65 4.04
C GLU A 5 19.00 13.69 4.37
N TYR A 6 18.35 14.86 4.23
CA TYR A 6 16.90 14.96 4.35
C TYR A 6 16.17 14.15 3.26
N LEU A 7 16.61 14.29 2.02
CA LEU A 7 16.00 13.59 0.89
C LEU A 7 16.19 12.07 1.00
N PHE A 8 17.35 11.60 1.49
CA PHE A 8 17.54 10.19 1.81
C PHE A 8 16.53 9.68 2.84
N ASN A 9 16.30 10.45 3.89
CA ASN A 9 15.40 10.08 4.96
C ASN A 9 13.94 10.01 4.50
N VAL A 10 13.50 10.94 3.64
CA VAL A 10 12.14 10.88 3.06
C VAL A 10 12.00 9.70 2.09
N HIS A 11 13.00 9.47 1.25
CA HIS A 11 13.03 8.31 0.35
C HIS A 11 12.97 6.98 1.12
N SER A 12 13.71 6.91 2.23
CA SER A 12 13.68 5.77 3.16
C SER A 12 12.31 5.59 3.77
N LEU A 13 11.70 6.65 4.30
CA LEU A 13 10.36 6.63 4.89
C LEU A 13 9.34 6.05 3.92
N TYR A 14 9.31 6.60 2.70
CA TYR A 14 8.36 6.16 1.68
C TYR A 14 8.48 4.66 1.39
N ASN A 15 9.70 4.18 1.13
CA ASN A 15 9.91 2.80 0.74
C ASN A 15 9.74 1.84 1.92
N LEU A 16 10.21 2.18 3.13
CA LEU A 16 9.99 1.37 4.32
C LEU A 16 8.49 1.24 4.63
N ALA A 17 7.74 2.33 4.59
CA ALA A 17 6.28 2.32 4.78
C ALA A 17 5.59 1.45 3.71
N ARG A 18 6.03 1.58 2.44
CA ARG A 18 5.49 0.82 1.31
C ARG A 18 5.69 -0.68 1.48
N TYR A 19 6.91 -1.12 1.75
CA TYR A 19 7.23 -2.54 1.82
C TYR A 19 6.58 -3.21 3.04
N ALA A 20 6.50 -2.51 4.18
CA ALA A 20 5.75 -2.98 5.33
C ALA A 20 4.26 -3.16 4.98
N PHE A 21 3.64 -2.14 4.38
CA PHE A 21 2.26 -2.21 3.92
C PHE A 21 2.02 -3.36 2.94
N LEU A 22 2.82 -3.47 1.86
CA LEU A 22 2.62 -4.47 0.82
C LEU A 22 2.76 -5.90 1.36
N LYS A 23 3.69 -6.13 2.29
CA LYS A 23 3.89 -7.45 2.90
C LYS A 23 2.70 -7.87 3.76
N ILE A 24 2.18 -6.95 4.58
CA ILE A 24 0.95 -7.16 5.35
C ILE A 24 -0.24 -7.38 4.41
N GLU A 25 -0.37 -6.52 3.38
CA GLU A 25 -1.46 -6.55 2.40
C GLU A 25 -1.52 -7.87 1.63
N SER A 26 -0.36 -8.35 1.17
CA SER A 26 -0.23 -9.61 0.44
C SER A 26 -0.52 -10.82 1.32
N ASN A 27 -0.05 -10.83 2.57
CA ASN A 27 -0.41 -11.87 3.54
C ASN A 27 -1.92 -11.88 3.81
N TYR A 28 -2.53 -10.72 4.08
CA TYR A 28 -3.96 -10.64 4.32
C TYR A 28 -4.78 -11.05 3.08
N GLY A 29 -4.34 -10.66 1.88
CA GLY A 29 -4.96 -11.09 0.63
C GLY A 29 -5.05 -12.62 0.50
N ARG A 30 -3.94 -13.32 0.77
CA ARG A 30 -3.88 -14.80 0.76
C ARG A 30 -4.77 -15.44 1.83
N MET A 31 -5.00 -14.77 2.95
CA MET A 31 -5.89 -15.28 4.01
C MET A 31 -7.36 -15.15 3.69
N VAL A 32 -7.73 -14.16 2.85
CA VAL A 32 -9.12 -13.92 2.43
C VAL A 32 -9.49 -14.75 1.21
N GLU A 33 -8.53 -15.02 0.32
CA GLU A 33 -8.71 -15.75 -0.94
C GLU A 33 -9.50 -17.08 -0.81
N PRO A 34 -9.28 -17.94 0.20
CA PRO A 34 -10.03 -19.20 0.36
C PRO A 34 -11.54 -19.01 0.55
N SER A 35 -11.99 -17.85 1.03
CA SER A 35 -13.43 -17.56 1.16
C SER A 35 -14.11 -17.28 -0.18
N GLY A 36 -13.35 -17.08 -1.27
CA GLY A 36 -13.89 -16.80 -2.59
C GLY A 36 -14.27 -15.33 -2.83
N ILE A 37 -13.80 -14.42 -1.97
CA ILE A 37 -13.76 -12.98 -2.22
C ILE A 37 -12.33 -12.47 -2.11
N THR A 38 -12.06 -11.27 -2.64
CA THR A 38 -10.76 -10.61 -2.51
C THR A 38 -10.74 -9.68 -1.30
N LEU A 39 -9.54 -9.37 -0.78
CA LEU A 39 -9.41 -8.40 0.32
C LEU A 39 -10.00 -7.00 -0.01
N PRO A 40 -9.87 -6.45 -1.23
CA PRO A 40 -10.62 -5.25 -1.63
C PRO A 40 -12.14 -5.41 -1.54
N GLN A 41 -12.70 -6.56 -1.93
CA GLN A 41 -14.13 -6.83 -1.80
C GLN A 41 -14.56 -6.92 -0.32
N LEU A 42 -13.78 -7.60 0.52
CA LEU A 42 -14.01 -7.67 1.96
C LEU A 42 -13.98 -6.27 2.61
N ARG A 43 -13.08 -5.39 2.17
CA ARG A 43 -13.08 -3.99 2.62
C ARG A 43 -14.33 -3.22 2.22
N VAL A 44 -14.89 -3.46 1.03
CA VAL A 44 -16.17 -2.85 0.68
C VAL A 44 -17.26 -3.31 1.65
N LEU A 45 -17.27 -4.60 2.04
CA LEU A 45 -18.19 -5.09 3.07
C LEU A 45 -17.96 -4.41 4.42
N TRP A 46 -16.70 -4.23 4.85
CA TRP A 46 -16.39 -3.46 6.07
C TRP A 46 -16.87 -2.01 6.00
N ILE A 47 -16.67 -1.33 4.86
CA ILE A 47 -17.12 0.06 4.67
C ILE A 47 -18.64 0.15 4.78
N ILE A 48 -19.38 -0.77 4.15
CA ILE A 48 -20.85 -0.81 4.24
C ILE A 48 -21.30 -1.18 5.66
N LYS A 49 -20.59 -2.09 6.36
CA LYS A 49 -20.87 -2.43 7.76
C LYS A 49 -20.75 -1.22 8.68
N VAL A 50 -19.67 -0.45 8.50
CA VAL A 50 -19.37 0.75 9.29
C VAL A 50 -20.30 1.91 8.95
N TYR A 51 -20.68 2.03 7.68
CA TYR A 51 -21.56 3.07 7.17
C TYR A 51 -22.73 2.46 6.37
N PRO A 52 -23.75 1.90 7.06
CA PRO A 52 -24.94 1.38 6.39
C PRO A 52 -25.59 2.47 5.51
N GLY A 53 -26.00 2.09 4.31
CA GLY A 53 -26.58 3.02 3.34
C GLY A 53 -25.57 3.98 2.69
N THR A 54 -24.27 3.69 2.76
CA THR A 54 -23.23 4.49 2.09
C THR A 54 -23.36 4.46 0.56
N SER A 55 -22.80 5.48 -0.10
CA SER A 55 -22.79 5.65 -1.54
C SER A 55 -21.52 5.11 -2.19
N LEU A 56 -21.56 4.93 -3.51
CA LEU A 56 -20.38 4.55 -4.30
C LEU A 56 -19.22 5.54 -4.14
N SER A 57 -19.51 6.84 -4.13
CA SER A 57 -18.48 7.89 -3.96
C SER A 57 -17.83 7.82 -2.59
N ASN A 58 -18.60 7.55 -1.53
CA ASN A 58 -18.05 7.36 -0.19
C ASN A 58 -17.19 6.10 -0.08
N ILE A 59 -17.61 4.99 -0.70
CA ILE A 59 -16.80 3.76 -0.76
C ILE A 59 -15.49 4.02 -1.53
N ALA A 60 -15.54 4.74 -2.65
CA ALA A 60 -14.35 5.12 -3.42
C ALA A 60 -13.39 5.99 -2.61
N ARG A 61 -13.94 6.99 -1.89
CA ARG A 61 -13.20 7.89 -1.01
C ARG A 61 -12.51 7.14 0.14
N ILE A 62 -13.24 6.32 0.91
CA ILE A 62 -12.69 5.52 2.03
C ILE A 62 -11.71 4.45 1.53
N GLY A 63 -12.05 3.80 0.43
CA GLY A 63 -11.23 2.79 -0.18
C GLY A 63 -9.97 3.31 -0.87
N CYS A 64 -9.86 4.63 -1.12
CA CYS A 64 -8.83 5.21 -1.99
C CYS A 64 -8.80 4.54 -3.37
N TRP A 65 -9.98 4.31 -3.96
CA TRP A 65 -10.17 3.69 -5.27
C TRP A 65 -10.85 4.64 -6.24
N THR A 66 -10.71 4.36 -7.54
CA THR A 66 -11.47 5.07 -8.57
C THR A 66 -12.91 4.59 -8.59
N SER A 67 -13.84 5.46 -8.99
CA SER A 67 -15.27 5.11 -9.12
C SER A 67 -15.50 3.86 -9.99
N PRO A 68 -14.84 3.67 -11.15
CA PRO A 68 -14.99 2.44 -11.94
C PRO A 68 -14.56 1.17 -11.20
N THR A 69 -13.49 1.24 -10.39
CA THR A 69 -13.03 0.10 -9.59
C THR A 69 -14.10 -0.30 -8.56
N VAL A 70 -14.68 0.69 -7.89
CA VAL A 70 -15.76 0.45 -6.92
C VAL A 70 -17.02 -0.07 -7.60
N SER A 71 -17.44 0.51 -8.74
CA SER A 71 -18.59 0.01 -9.51
C SER A 71 -18.44 -1.47 -9.85
N ASN A 72 -17.24 -1.89 -10.28
CA ASN A 72 -16.99 -3.30 -10.58
C ASN A 72 -17.06 -4.18 -9.32
N MET A 73 -16.45 -3.75 -8.20
CA MET A 73 -16.54 -4.49 -6.94
C MET A 73 -17.98 -4.63 -6.44
N ILE A 74 -18.78 -3.56 -6.51
CA ILE A 74 -20.20 -3.57 -6.14
C ILE A 74 -20.98 -4.56 -7.00
N LYS A 75 -20.79 -4.55 -8.33
CA LYS A 75 -21.44 -5.50 -9.23
C LYS A 75 -21.13 -6.95 -8.84
N ILE A 76 -19.86 -7.26 -8.54
CA ILE A 76 -19.45 -8.60 -8.12
C ILE A 76 -20.09 -8.99 -6.78
N LEU A 77 -20.09 -8.08 -5.80
CA LEU A 77 -20.67 -8.33 -4.48
C LEU A 77 -22.19 -8.50 -4.52
N MET A 78 -22.90 -7.74 -5.37
CA MET A 78 -24.33 -7.91 -5.61
C MET A 78 -24.63 -9.25 -6.27
N ASN A 79 -23.86 -9.65 -7.29
CA ASN A 79 -24.01 -10.95 -7.95
C ASN A 79 -23.78 -12.12 -6.98
N LYS A 80 -22.85 -11.96 -6.02
CA LYS A 80 -22.62 -12.91 -4.93
C LYS A 80 -23.66 -12.82 -3.80
N LYS A 81 -24.68 -11.95 -3.92
CA LYS A 81 -25.74 -11.71 -2.92
C LYS A 81 -25.21 -11.30 -1.54
N LEU A 82 -24.06 -10.63 -1.50
CA LEU A 82 -23.43 -10.17 -0.24
C LEU A 82 -23.91 -8.78 0.17
N ILE A 83 -24.37 -8.00 -0.80
CA ILE A 83 -24.92 -6.66 -0.60
C ILE A 83 -26.17 -6.49 -1.45
N PHE A 84 -27.02 -5.54 -1.07
CA PHE A 84 -28.16 -5.11 -1.88
C PHE A 84 -28.24 -3.58 -1.94
N LYS A 85 -28.95 -3.09 -2.96
CA LYS A 85 -29.26 -1.67 -3.13
C LYS A 85 -30.62 -1.40 -2.50
N GLU A 86 -30.66 -0.48 -1.55
CA GLU A 86 -31.91 0.02 -1.00
C GLU A 86 -32.57 1.00 -2.01
N GLU A 87 -33.89 0.91 -2.17
CA GLU A 87 -34.62 1.86 -3.00
C GLU A 87 -34.72 3.20 -2.28
N THR A 88 -34.29 4.26 -2.96
CA THR A 88 -34.35 5.63 -2.47
C THR A 88 -35.29 6.45 -3.34
N ILE A 89 -35.97 7.42 -2.72
CA ILE A 89 -36.86 8.38 -3.41
C ILE A 89 -36.12 9.05 -4.58
N ASN A 90 -34.84 9.35 -4.40
CA ASN A 90 -33.95 9.77 -5.49
C ASN A 90 -33.21 8.56 -6.08
N LYS A 91 -33.66 8.07 -7.25
CA LYS A 91 -33.08 6.92 -7.97
C LYS A 91 -31.58 7.07 -8.29
N LYS A 92 -31.03 8.28 -8.26
CA LYS A 92 -29.60 8.55 -8.52
C LYS A 92 -28.67 8.33 -7.32
N VAL A 93 -29.20 8.17 -6.11
CA VAL A 93 -28.40 7.99 -4.88
C VAL A 93 -28.54 6.54 -4.39
N TYR A 94 -27.66 5.67 -4.89
CA TYR A 94 -27.60 4.27 -4.48
C TYR A 94 -27.12 4.18 -3.02
N LYS A 95 -27.96 3.61 -2.14
CA LYS A 95 -27.58 3.26 -0.76
C LYS A 95 -27.36 1.76 -0.68
N PHE A 96 -26.17 1.35 -0.24
CA PHE A 96 -25.81 -0.07 -0.13
C PHE A 96 -25.98 -0.59 1.29
N GLN A 97 -26.51 -1.81 1.41
CA GLN A 97 -26.69 -2.53 2.67
C GLN A 97 -26.08 -3.92 2.58
N LEU A 98 -25.70 -4.50 3.72
CA LEU A 98 -25.23 -5.89 3.81
C LEU A 98 -26.41 -6.85 3.89
N THR A 99 -26.28 -8.01 3.26
CA THR A 99 -27.14 -9.17 3.56
C THR A 99 -26.61 -9.93 4.78
N GLU A 100 -27.36 -10.92 5.28
CA GLU A 100 -26.86 -11.88 6.27
C GLU A 100 -25.61 -12.60 5.77
N MET A 101 -25.62 -13.03 4.51
CA MET A 101 -24.45 -13.63 3.85
C MET A 101 -23.26 -12.68 3.83
N GLY A 102 -23.48 -11.39 3.55
CA GLY A 102 -22.43 -10.36 3.63
C GLY A 102 -21.82 -10.22 5.02
N ASN A 103 -22.64 -10.29 6.08
CA ASN A 103 -22.14 -10.29 7.46
C ASN A 103 -21.36 -11.57 7.78
N TRP A 104 -21.87 -12.73 7.36
CA TRP A 104 -21.18 -14.01 7.53
C TRP A 104 -19.78 -13.97 6.88
N PHE A 105 -19.66 -13.42 5.67
CA PHE A 105 -18.38 -13.23 4.99
C PHE A 105 -17.39 -12.34 5.74
N ILE A 106 -17.88 -11.33 6.47
CA ILE A 106 -17.03 -10.52 7.36
C ILE A 106 -16.52 -11.39 8.51
N ASP A 107 -17.41 -12.17 9.13
CA ASP A 107 -17.07 -12.95 10.33
C ASP A 107 -16.10 -14.10 10.04
N ILE A 108 -16.30 -14.88 8.98
CA ILE A 108 -15.38 -15.99 8.63
C ILE A 108 -13.97 -15.52 8.26
N ASN A 109 -13.86 -14.26 7.79
CA ASN A 109 -12.60 -13.66 7.39
C ASN A 109 -11.91 -12.89 8.53
N LYS A 110 -12.49 -12.88 9.74
CA LYS A 110 -11.76 -12.39 10.92
C LYS A 110 -10.53 -13.26 11.16
N GLN A 111 -9.44 -12.61 11.55
CA GLN A 111 -8.21 -13.29 11.92
C GLN A 111 -8.22 -13.58 13.41
N ASP A 112 -7.74 -14.75 13.81
CA ASP A 112 -7.66 -15.20 15.19
C ASP A 112 -6.21 -15.61 15.51
N LYS A 113 -5.92 -15.86 16.78
CA LYS A 113 -4.56 -16.17 17.27
C LYS A 113 -3.92 -17.40 16.61
N GLN A 114 -4.70 -18.30 16.02
CA GLN A 114 -4.19 -19.52 15.39
C GLN A 114 -3.73 -19.27 13.95
N LYS A 115 -4.18 -18.18 13.32
CA LYS A 115 -3.82 -17.85 11.94
C LYS A 115 -2.47 -17.15 11.85
N LYS A 116 -1.66 -17.51 10.83
CA LYS A 116 -0.37 -16.87 10.52
C LYS A 116 -0.54 -15.48 9.86
N PHE A 117 -1.07 -14.54 10.63
CA PHE A 117 -1.38 -13.20 10.16
C PHE A 117 -0.24 -12.24 10.51
N TYR A 118 0.35 -11.60 9.50
CA TYR A 118 1.56 -10.79 9.66
C TYR A 118 1.39 -9.56 10.55
N LEU A 119 0.16 -9.07 10.79
CA LEU A 119 -0.05 -8.05 11.83
C LEU A 119 0.25 -8.58 13.23
N PHE A 120 0.07 -9.88 13.48
CA PHE A 120 0.40 -10.50 14.75
C PHE A 120 1.91 -10.68 14.94
N ASP A 121 2.67 -10.78 13.85
CA ASP A 121 4.14 -10.81 13.95
C ASP A 121 4.71 -9.49 14.49
N LEU A 122 3.93 -8.41 14.43
CA LEU A 122 4.27 -7.10 15.01
C LEU A 122 3.90 -6.97 16.49
N ILE A 123 3.20 -7.95 17.07
CA ILE A 123 2.93 -7.97 18.51
C ILE A 123 4.26 -8.17 19.24
N GLY A 124 4.48 -7.34 20.27
CA GLY A 124 5.67 -7.43 21.13
C GLY A 124 6.94 -6.82 20.53
N ILE A 125 6.93 -6.35 19.28
CA ILE A 125 8.11 -5.66 18.72
C ILE A 125 8.13 -4.16 19.04
N PHE A 126 6.98 -3.58 19.35
CA PHE A 126 6.82 -2.16 19.67
C PHE A 126 6.12 -1.98 21.02
N SER A 127 6.60 -1.03 21.79
CA SER A 127 5.91 -0.47 22.95
C SER A 127 4.70 0.37 22.53
N HIS A 128 3.79 0.63 23.47
CA HIS A 128 2.65 1.51 23.20
C HIS A 128 3.07 2.91 22.73
N SER A 129 4.14 3.48 23.30
CA SER A 129 4.62 4.82 22.94
C SER A 129 5.26 4.86 21.54
N GLU A 130 5.94 3.79 21.11
CA GLU A 130 6.43 3.67 19.74
C GLU A 130 5.28 3.57 18.74
N LEU A 131 4.24 2.79 19.05
CA LEU A 131 3.05 2.70 18.21
C LEU A 131 2.31 4.04 18.12
N ASP A 132 2.13 4.74 19.24
CA ASP A 132 1.49 6.05 19.28
C ASP A 132 2.30 7.08 18.49
N PHE A 133 3.62 7.03 18.58
CA PHE A 133 4.50 7.88 17.80
C PHE A 133 4.33 7.67 16.28
N ILE A 134 4.30 6.42 15.82
CA ILE A 134 4.04 6.11 14.40
C ILE A 134 2.66 6.63 13.98
N ILE A 135 1.63 6.38 14.80
CA ILE A 135 0.25 6.81 14.54
C ILE A 135 0.17 8.33 14.43
N ASP A 136 0.79 9.07 15.35
CA ASP A 136 0.76 10.54 15.37
C ASP A 136 1.37 11.14 14.09
N ILE A 137 2.55 10.66 13.69
CA ILE A 137 3.21 11.16 12.47
C ILE A 137 2.36 10.87 11.23
N PHE A 138 1.87 9.65 11.05
CA PHE A 138 1.01 9.35 9.88
C PHE A 138 -0.34 10.05 9.93
N THR A 139 -0.88 10.33 11.12
CA THR A 139 -2.09 11.14 11.29
C THR A 139 -1.86 12.56 10.78
N LYS A 140 -0.75 13.20 11.17
CA LYS A 140 -0.37 14.54 10.67
C LYS A 140 -0.25 14.58 9.15
N ILE A 141 0.39 13.56 8.55
CA ILE A 141 0.50 13.44 7.09
C ILE A 141 -0.88 13.34 6.44
N ILE A 142 -1.77 12.50 6.96
CA ILE A 142 -3.11 12.27 6.39
C ILE A 142 -4.03 13.49 6.53
N ILE A 143 -3.86 14.30 7.58
CA ILE A 143 -4.57 15.58 7.74
C ILE A 143 -4.19 16.55 6.62
N LYS A 144 -2.89 16.66 6.28
CA LYS A 144 -2.42 17.55 5.20
C LYS A 144 -3.03 17.18 3.85
N GLU A 145 -3.20 15.88 3.60
CA GLU A 145 -3.87 15.33 2.41
C GLU A 145 -5.41 15.45 2.44
N LYS A 146 -5.99 16.12 3.45
CA LYS A 146 -7.43 16.34 3.63
C LYS A 146 -8.24 15.03 3.65
N LYS A 147 -7.71 14.03 4.35
CA LYS A 147 -8.26 12.66 4.45
C LYS A 147 -8.66 12.27 5.87
N GLU A 148 -9.04 13.24 6.70
CA GLU A 148 -9.39 13.08 8.11
C GLU A 148 -10.57 12.12 8.35
N PHE A 149 -11.45 11.97 7.34
CA PHE A 149 -12.55 11.00 7.37
C PHE A 149 -12.07 9.54 7.57
N ILE A 150 -10.81 9.23 7.25
CA ILE A 150 -10.22 7.91 7.48
C ILE A 150 -10.12 7.58 8.97
N PHE A 151 -9.96 8.58 9.85
CA PHE A 151 -9.81 8.33 11.29
C PHE A 151 -11.09 7.79 11.91
N ASP A 152 -12.26 8.33 11.53
CA ASP A 152 -13.56 7.80 11.93
C ASP A 152 -13.74 6.34 11.45
N TYR A 153 -13.34 6.04 10.21
CA TYR A 153 -13.40 4.68 9.67
C TYR A 153 -12.51 3.70 10.43
N ILE A 154 -11.26 4.08 10.72
CA ILE A 154 -10.32 3.25 11.48
C ILE A 154 -10.86 2.98 12.89
N LYS A 155 -11.35 4.03 13.57
CA LYS A 155 -11.97 3.93 14.89
C LYS A 155 -13.11 2.91 14.90
N LYS A 156 -14.09 3.07 14.00
CA LYS A 156 -15.25 2.18 13.93
C LYS A 156 -14.90 0.74 13.57
N ILE A 157 -13.94 0.51 12.67
CA ILE A 157 -13.45 -0.86 12.40
C ILE A 157 -12.89 -1.52 13.66
N ASN A 158 -12.13 -0.78 14.46
CA ASN A 158 -11.54 -1.28 15.71
C ASN A 158 -12.57 -1.47 16.82
N GLU A 159 -13.61 -0.63 16.89
CA GLU A 159 -14.72 -0.77 17.85
C GLU A 159 -15.59 -1.99 17.53
N MET A 160 -15.87 -2.21 16.25
CA MET A 160 -16.67 -3.34 15.76
C MET A 160 -15.88 -4.65 15.59
N ASN A 161 -14.56 -4.63 15.84
CA ASN A 161 -13.67 -5.78 15.70
C ASN A 161 -13.77 -6.46 14.32
N LEU A 162 -13.90 -5.72 13.23
CA LEU A 162 -14.21 -6.30 11.90
C LEU A 162 -13.08 -7.12 11.28
N LYS A 163 -11.84 -6.97 11.76
CA LYS A 163 -10.65 -7.65 11.22
C LYS A 163 -10.18 -8.82 12.06
N ILE A 164 -10.44 -8.80 13.37
CA ILE A 164 -9.84 -9.72 14.34
C ILE A 164 -10.92 -10.27 15.26
N ASP A 165 -10.91 -11.57 15.52
CA ASP A 165 -11.63 -12.16 16.64
C ASP A 165 -10.73 -12.10 17.89
N PHE A 166 -11.17 -11.36 18.91
CA PHE A 166 -10.37 -11.06 20.10
C PHE A 166 -10.57 -12.03 21.27
N LYS A 167 -11.38 -13.09 21.12
CA LYS A 167 -11.72 -14.01 22.23
C LYS A 167 -10.51 -14.57 22.99
N ASP A 168 -9.41 -14.85 22.29
CA ASP A 168 -8.23 -15.52 22.86
C ASP A 168 -7.05 -14.57 23.17
N PHE A 169 -7.30 -13.27 23.20
CA PHE A 169 -6.30 -12.24 23.46
C PHE A 169 -6.56 -11.53 24.79
N ASP A 170 -5.51 -11.33 25.58
CA ASP A 170 -5.57 -10.50 26.77
C ASP A 170 -5.72 -9.00 26.42
N ILE A 171 -6.16 -8.20 27.38
CA ILE A 171 -6.53 -6.80 27.15
C ILE A 171 -5.36 -5.93 26.66
N ASN A 172 -4.13 -6.22 27.10
CA ASN A 172 -2.94 -5.49 26.69
C ASN A 172 -2.60 -5.82 25.24
N THR A 173 -2.65 -7.11 24.88
CA THR A 173 -2.45 -7.56 23.50
C THR A 173 -3.54 -7.01 22.57
N VAL A 174 -4.80 -6.97 22.99
CA VAL A 174 -5.90 -6.35 22.23
C VAL A 174 -5.60 -4.87 21.94
N SER A 175 -5.12 -4.13 22.94
CA SER A 175 -4.75 -2.71 22.79
C SER A 175 -3.62 -2.53 21.75
N ILE A 176 -2.58 -3.36 21.81
CA ILE A 176 -1.49 -3.37 20.82
C ILE A 176 -2.04 -3.68 19.42
N ILE A 177 -2.84 -4.74 19.27
CA ILE A 177 -3.40 -5.13 17.97
C ILE A 177 -4.23 -4.00 17.36
N LYS A 178 -5.08 -3.33 18.14
CA LYS A 178 -5.89 -2.20 17.66
C LYS A 178 -5.03 -1.05 17.15
N LYS A 179 -3.92 -0.73 17.84
CA LYS A 179 -2.94 0.26 17.35
C LYS A 179 -2.26 -0.20 16.06
N THR A 180 -1.87 -1.47 15.96
CA THR A 180 -1.28 -2.03 14.73
C THR A 180 -2.26 -2.02 13.56
N ILE A 181 -3.56 -2.26 13.79
CA ILE A 181 -4.62 -2.09 12.77
C ILE A 181 -4.70 -0.63 12.33
N SER A 182 -4.60 0.32 13.26
CA SER A 182 -4.56 1.75 12.91
C SER A 182 -3.37 2.04 12.01
N ILE A 183 -2.15 1.65 12.41
CA ILE A 183 -0.92 1.81 11.61
C ILE A 183 -1.09 1.22 10.21
N TYR A 184 -1.60 -0.01 10.10
CA TYR A 184 -1.82 -0.66 8.81
C TYR A 184 -2.76 0.15 7.90
N ASN A 185 -3.86 0.68 8.43
CA ASN A 185 -4.79 1.50 7.63
C ASN A 185 -4.20 2.89 7.30
N LEU A 186 -3.39 3.48 8.18
CA LEU A 186 -2.69 4.74 7.92
C LEU A 186 -1.63 4.56 6.84
N LEU A 187 -0.79 3.51 6.94
CA LEU A 187 0.19 3.14 5.89
C LEU A 187 -0.50 2.92 4.55
N ARG A 188 -1.61 2.17 4.54
CA ARG A 188 -2.40 1.97 3.32
C ARG A 188 -2.86 3.30 2.72
N THR A 189 -3.43 4.18 3.53
CA THR A 189 -3.93 5.49 3.08
C THR A 189 -2.79 6.33 2.52
N PHE A 190 -1.66 6.40 3.23
CA PHE A 190 -0.45 7.09 2.78
C PHE A 190 0.04 6.57 1.42
N ILE A 191 0.26 5.26 1.28
CA ILE A 191 0.81 4.66 0.06
C ILE A 191 -0.14 4.81 -1.14
N LEU A 192 -1.45 4.64 -0.94
CA LEU A 192 -2.43 4.81 -2.01
C LEU A 192 -2.61 6.27 -2.41
N THR A 193 -2.46 7.20 -1.47
CA THR A 193 -2.47 8.64 -1.74
C THR A 193 -1.25 9.03 -2.57
N VAL A 194 -0.05 8.59 -2.20
CA VAL A 194 1.17 8.77 -3.00
C VAL A 194 0.99 8.27 -4.43
N LYS A 195 0.49 7.04 -4.58
CA LYS A 195 0.23 6.46 -5.90
C LYS A 195 -0.78 7.28 -6.71
N SER A 196 -1.81 7.82 -6.05
CA SER A 196 -2.85 8.62 -6.70
C SER A 196 -2.29 9.98 -7.15
N ASN A 197 -1.58 10.67 -6.27
CA ASN A 197 -1.03 12.00 -6.51
C ASN A 197 0.03 11.95 -7.62
N HIS A 198 0.79 10.85 -7.73
CA HIS A 198 1.79 10.67 -8.77
C HIS A 198 1.22 10.26 -10.14
N ARG A 199 -0.09 10.00 -10.26
CA ARG A 199 -0.68 9.55 -11.53
C ARG A 199 -0.65 10.63 -12.61
N GLU A 200 -0.98 11.86 -12.27
CA GLU A 200 -1.02 12.97 -13.23
C GLU A 200 0.39 13.37 -13.70
N PRO A 201 1.38 13.55 -12.81
CA PRO A 201 2.75 13.85 -13.25
C PRO A 201 3.37 12.80 -14.18
N LEU A 202 2.99 11.53 -14.04
CA LEU A 202 3.52 10.45 -14.90
C LEU A 202 2.94 10.42 -16.32
N LYS A 203 1.93 11.24 -16.63
CA LYS A 203 1.40 11.34 -17.99
C LYS A 203 2.43 11.90 -18.97
N GLU A 204 3.24 12.88 -18.55
CA GLU A 204 4.31 13.47 -19.36
C GLU A 204 5.34 12.41 -19.78
N PHE A 205 5.66 11.50 -18.87
CA PHE A 205 6.60 10.40 -19.09
C PHE A 205 6.00 9.20 -19.83
N ASN A 206 4.71 9.27 -20.17
CA ASN A 206 3.95 8.16 -20.75
C ASN A 206 4.19 6.85 -19.97
N VAL A 207 4.23 6.87 -18.64
CA VAL A 207 4.34 5.66 -17.82
C VAL A 207 3.25 5.63 -16.76
N THR A 208 2.93 4.43 -16.30
CA THR A 208 2.06 4.24 -15.14
C THR A 208 2.90 4.14 -13.88
N TYR A 209 2.30 4.41 -12.72
CA TYR A 209 2.99 4.25 -11.44
C TYR A 209 3.63 2.85 -11.25
N PRO A 210 2.97 1.72 -11.59
CA PRO A 210 3.63 0.41 -11.57
C PRO A 210 4.82 0.29 -12.53
N GLN A 211 4.74 0.88 -13.72
CA GLN A 211 5.88 0.90 -14.67
C GLN A 211 7.06 1.66 -14.12
N LEU A 212 6.85 2.86 -13.57
CA LEU A 212 7.90 3.63 -12.89
C LEU A 212 8.54 2.81 -11.75
N ARG A 213 7.72 2.14 -10.93
CA ARG A 213 8.25 1.30 -9.84
C ARG A 213 9.06 0.11 -10.33
N ALA A 214 8.67 -0.50 -11.45
CA ALA A 214 9.47 -1.56 -12.06
C ALA A 214 10.82 -1.02 -12.54
N LEU A 215 10.86 0.17 -13.16
CA LEU A 215 12.11 0.81 -13.56
C LEU A 215 13.05 1.04 -12.38
N TRP A 216 12.55 1.61 -11.27
CA TRP A 216 13.36 1.77 -10.06
C TRP A 216 13.89 0.45 -9.49
N ILE A 217 13.09 -0.64 -9.52
CA ILE A 217 13.53 -1.95 -9.05
C ILE A 217 14.60 -2.53 -9.98
N ILE A 218 14.40 -2.45 -11.30
CA ILE A 218 15.35 -2.95 -12.30
C ILE A 218 16.66 -2.15 -12.23
N ALA A 219 16.61 -0.83 -12.06
CA ALA A 219 17.80 0.00 -11.87
C ALA A 219 18.57 -0.37 -10.59
N ALA A 220 17.87 -0.68 -9.49
CA ALA A 220 18.50 -1.11 -8.24
C ALA A 220 19.03 -2.56 -8.31
N PHE A 221 18.48 -3.39 -9.18
CA PHE A 221 18.87 -4.79 -9.32
C PHE A 221 19.06 -5.13 -10.81
N PRO A 222 20.16 -4.67 -11.44
CA PRO A 222 20.51 -5.08 -12.80
C PRO A 222 20.57 -6.59 -12.91
N GLY A 223 20.09 -7.14 -14.03
CA GLY A 223 19.97 -8.57 -14.25
C GLY A 223 18.84 -9.26 -13.47
N ILE A 224 17.90 -8.53 -12.86
CA ILE A 224 16.75 -9.15 -12.18
C ILE A 224 15.84 -9.86 -13.18
N ASN A 225 15.29 -11.03 -12.81
CA ASN A 225 14.30 -11.71 -13.65
C ASN A 225 12.85 -11.37 -13.25
N SER A 226 11.88 -11.83 -14.06
CA SER A 226 10.45 -11.53 -13.81
C SER A 226 9.89 -12.15 -12.52
N SER A 227 10.43 -13.27 -12.06
CA SER A 227 10.03 -13.90 -10.79
C SER A 227 10.51 -13.07 -9.60
N GLU A 228 11.76 -12.63 -9.63
CA GLU A 228 12.32 -11.76 -8.59
C GLU A 228 11.63 -10.40 -8.58
N LEU A 229 11.34 -9.84 -9.76
CA LEU A 229 10.56 -8.60 -9.88
C LEU A 229 9.15 -8.79 -9.28
N SER A 230 8.50 -9.93 -9.50
CA SER A 230 7.20 -10.27 -8.88
C SER A 230 7.29 -10.29 -7.35
N GLU A 231 8.33 -10.92 -6.80
CA GLU A 231 8.56 -10.99 -5.36
C GLU A 231 8.80 -9.61 -4.74
N ILE A 232 9.71 -8.81 -5.30
CA ILE A 232 10.05 -7.48 -4.76
C ILE A 232 8.85 -6.53 -4.92
N SER A 233 8.14 -6.58 -6.04
CA SER A 233 7.03 -5.65 -6.31
C SER A 233 5.70 -6.03 -5.66
N PHE A 234 5.57 -7.26 -5.14
CA PHE A 234 4.32 -7.87 -4.68
C PHE A 234 3.22 -7.93 -5.75
N TRP A 235 3.61 -8.01 -7.03
CA TRP A 235 2.68 -8.16 -8.15
C TRP A 235 2.54 -9.62 -8.58
N SER A 236 1.39 -9.98 -9.14
CA SER A 236 1.22 -11.29 -9.76
C SER A 236 2.16 -11.45 -10.97
N PRO A 237 2.56 -12.69 -11.33
CA PRO A 237 3.36 -12.94 -12.53
C PRO A 237 2.73 -12.36 -13.81
N SER A 238 1.40 -12.43 -13.93
CA SER A 238 0.66 -11.84 -15.05
C SER A 238 0.80 -10.31 -15.12
N THR A 239 0.76 -9.64 -13.96
CA THR A 239 0.95 -8.18 -13.88
C THR A 239 2.38 -7.80 -14.25
N VAL A 240 3.37 -8.54 -13.75
CA VAL A 240 4.79 -8.34 -14.11
C VAL A 240 4.99 -8.51 -15.60
N HIS A 241 4.44 -9.56 -16.21
CA HIS A 241 4.54 -9.80 -17.65
C HIS A 241 4.05 -8.61 -18.47
N VAL A 242 2.87 -8.06 -18.12
CA VAL A 242 2.31 -6.89 -18.82
C VAL A 242 3.19 -5.65 -18.63
N ILE A 243 3.68 -5.41 -17.40
CA ILE A 243 4.56 -4.26 -17.11
C ILE A 243 5.87 -4.37 -17.90
N VAL A 244 6.54 -5.51 -17.82
CA VAL A 244 7.82 -5.78 -18.50
C VAL A 244 7.67 -5.74 -20.01
N LYS A 245 6.57 -6.27 -20.57
CA LYS A 245 6.26 -6.13 -22.00
C LYS A 245 6.15 -4.67 -22.41
N ASN A 246 5.37 -3.89 -21.66
CA ASN A 246 5.12 -2.49 -21.99
C ASN A 246 6.37 -1.61 -21.82
N LEU A 247 7.21 -1.87 -20.80
CA LEU A 247 8.46 -1.15 -20.61
C LEU A 247 9.46 -1.46 -21.74
N ASN A 248 9.57 -2.73 -22.13
CA ASN A 248 10.44 -3.13 -23.24
C ASN A 248 9.97 -2.55 -24.58
N ASN A 249 8.66 -2.51 -24.84
CA ASN A 249 8.11 -1.89 -26.04
C ASN A 249 8.33 -0.37 -26.11
N LYS A 250 8.58 0.26 -24.95
CA LYS A 250 8.94 1.68 -24.84
C LYS A 250 10.45 1.90 -24.76
N GLU A 251 11.23 0.83 -24.93
CA GLU A 251 12.70 0.85 -24.92
C GLU A 251 13.31 1.36 -23.59
N PHE A 252 12.55 1.34 -22.49
CA PHE A 252 13.05 1.74 -21.17
C PHE A 252 13.83 0.63 -20.45
N ILE A 253 13.77 -0.60 -20.95
CA ILE A 253 14.53 -1.74 -20.43
C ILE A 253 15.00 -2.60 -21.59
N HIS A 254 16.07 -3.35 -21.34
CA HIS A 254 16.54 -4.43 -22.21
C HIS A 254 16.20 -5.80 -21.59
N LYS A 255 16.05 -6.79 -22.47
CA LYS A 255 15.85 -8.19 -22.10
C LYS A 255 16.98 -9.02 -22.66
N GLU A 256 17.75 -9.64 -21.78
CA GLU A 256 18.77 -10.60 -22.17
C GLU A 256 18.33 -12.01 -21.80
N LYS A 257 18.65 -12.99 -22.65
CA LYS A 257 18.30 -14.39 -22.37
C LYS A 257 19.12 -14.86 -21.17
N ALA A 258 18.44 -15.29 -20.11
CA ALA A 258 19.12 -15.80 -18.92
C ALA A 258 19.71 -17.20 -19.16
N LEU A 259 20.67 -17.58 -18.32
CA LEU A 259 21.22 -18.95 -18.30
C LEU A 259 20.15 -19.99 -17.93
N ILE A 260 19.13 -19.57 -17.17
CA ILE A 260 17.99 -20.41 -16.80
C ILE A 260 16.99 -20.47 -17.96
N LYS A 261 16.57 -21.69 -18.31
CA LYS A 261 15.62 -21.95 -19.40
C LYS A 261 14.35 -21.09 -19.24
N ASN A 262 13.97 -20.39 -20.30
CA ASN A 262 12.78 -19.53 -20.40
C ASN A 262 12.75 -18.29 -19.47
N ALA A 263 13.87 -17.91 -18.86
CA ALA A 263 13.99 -16.65 -18.12
C ALA A 263 14.71 -15.58 -18.95
N HIS A 264 14.39 -14.32 -18.67
CA HIS A 264 15.12 -13.17 -19.20
C HIS A 264 15.62 -12.33 -18.03
N TYR A 265 16.87 -11.89 -18.12
CA TYR A 265 17.44 -10.85 -17.29
C TYR A 265 16.95 -9.50 -17.80
N LEU A 266 16.64 -8.60 -16.87
CA LEU A 266 16.11 -7.27 -17.13
C LEU A 266 17.14 -6.25 -16.67
N ASP A 267 17.48 -5.35 -17.57
CA ASP A 267 18.38 -4.24 -17.32
C ASP A 267 17.73 -2.95 -17.76
N ILE A 268 17.99 -1.85 -17.04
CA ILE A 268 17.46 -0.54 -17.41
C ILE A 268 18.24 -0.01 -18.61
N SER A 269 17.56 0.59 -19.58
CA SER A 269 18.22 1.29 -20.69
C SER A 269 18.63 2.70 -20.28
N GLU A 270 19.45 3.37 -21.09
CA GLU A 270 19.76 4.79 -20.91
C GLU A 270 18.50 5.66 -20.91
N LEU A 271 17.53 5.38 -21.81
CA LEU A 271 16.24 6.06 -21.83
C LEU A 271 15.44 5.85 -20.54
N GLY A 272 15.41 4.61 -20.02
CA GLY A 272 14.74 4.30 -18.77
C GLY A 272 15.39 4.99 -17.56
N GLU A 273 16.72 5.07 -17.56
CA GLU A 273 17.46 5.73 -16.50
C GLU A 273 17.24 7.25 -16.51
N ASN A 274 17.32 7.87 -17.69
CA ASN A 274 17.01 9.29 -17.86
C ASN A 274 15.59 9.61 -17.37
N LEU A 275 14.60 8.74 -17.67
CA LEU A 275 13.23 8.90 -17.20
C LEU A 275 13.13 8.90 -15.67
N ILE A 276 13.77 7.96 -14.96
CA ILE A 276 13.66 7.90 -13.49
C ILE A 276 14.36 9.09 -12.82
N ILE A 277 15.45 9.61 -13.39
CA ILE A 277 16.16 10.80 -12.91
C ILE A 277 15.34 12.08 -13.18
N GLU A 278 14.73 12.17 -14.36
CA GLU A 278 13.89 13.29 -14.73
C GLU A 278 12.60 13.31 -13.89
N ASP A 279 11.93 12.16 -13.69
CA ASP A 279 10.81 12.04 -12.74
C ASP A 279 11.27 12.39 -11.32
N TYR A 280 12.45 11.93 -10.89
CA TYR A 280 12.96 12.30 -9.57
C TYR A 280 13.11 13.82 -9.43
N THR A 281 13.72 14.46 -10.42
CA THR A 281 14.04 15.88 -10.38
C THR A 281 12.81 16.76 -10.54
N LYS A 282 11.92 16.44 -11.48
CA LYS A 282 10.70 17.21 -11.77
C LYS A 282 9.59 16.92 -10.78
N ASN A 283 9.39 15.65 -10.45
CA ASN A 283 8.21 15.15 -9.75
C ASN A 283 8.49 14.60 -8.37
N GLN A 284 9.66 14.02 -8.06
CA GLN A 284 9.91 13.51 -6.70
C GLN A 284 10.44 14.58 -5.76
N LYS A 285 11.24 15.55 -6.23
CA LYS A 285 11.53 16.77 -5.45
C LYS A 285 10.25 17.58 -5.15
N THR A 286 9.21 17.43 -5.99
CA THR A 286 7.90 18.11 -5.88
C THR A 286 6.75 17.16 -5.55
N LEU A 287 7.01 15.87 -5.30
CA LEU A 287 5.97 14.90 -4.97
C LEU A 287 5.34 15.50 -3.73
N LEU A 288 4.06 15.83 -3.78
CA LEU A 288 3.36 16.57 -2.72
C LEU A 288 3.66 16.01 -1.31
N ILE A 289 3.96 14.72 -1.22
CA ILE A 289 4.48 14.04 -0.02
C ILE A 289 5.78 14.64 0.53
N PHE A 290 6.78 14.99 -0.28
CA PHE A 290 8.00 15.61 0.22
C PHE A 290 7.72 16.97 0.87
N GLU A 291 6.87 17.80 0.25
CA GLU A 291 6.38 19.06 0.83
C GLU A 291 5.62 18.82 2.15
N GLU A 292 4.72 17.84 2.17
CA GLU A 292 3.94 17.51 3.36
C GLU A 292 4.78 16.93 4.50
N LEU A 293 5.90 16.29 4.18
CA LEU A 293 6.84 15.75 5.15
C LEU A 293 7.86 16.79 5.64
N LYS A 294 7.98 17.98 5.01
CA LYS A 294 8.95 19.04 5.41
C LYS A 294 8.83 19.47 6.86
N ASP A 295 7.63 19.42 7.41
CA ASP A 295 7.38 19.84 8.79
C ASP A 295 7.72 18.75 9.82
N ILE A 296 8.09 17.55 9.39
CA ILE A 296 8.62 16.52 10.28
C ILE A 296 10.10 16.81 10.51
N ASN A 297 10.44 17.13 11.75
CA ASN A 297 11.83 17.40 12.10
C ASN A 297 12.72 16.15 11.87
N SER A 298 14.01 16.38 11.64
CA SER A 298 14.98 15.32 11.31
C SER A 298 15.03 14.19 12.33
N LYS A 299 14.90 14.51 13.62
CA LYS A 299 14.96 13.52 14.71
C LYS A 299 13.78 12.58 14.66
N ASP A 300 12.57 13.11 14.45
CA ASP A 300 11.36 12.31 14.33
C ASP A 300 11.37 11.47 13.04
N MET A 301 11.90 12.02 11.94
CA MET A 301 12.06 11.27 10.68
C MET A 301 13.02 10.08 10.85
N LEU A 302 14.19 10.29 11.46
CA LEU A 302 15.15 9.23 11.74
C LEU A 302 14.56 8.15 12.66
N LYS A 303 13.86 8.57 13.73
CA LYS A 303 13.18 7.64 14.63
C LYS A 303 12.10 6.83 13.91
N LEU A 304 11.29 7.47 13.07
CA LEU A 304 10.25 6.80 12.29
C LEU A 304 10.85 5.78 11.31
N ASN A 305 11.91 6.16 10.59
CA ASN A 305 12.64 5.26 9.70
C ASN A 305 13.19 4.04 10.46
N GLY A 306 13.78 4.24 11.64
CA GLY A 306 14.24 3.14 12.49
C GLY A 306 13.11 2.17 12.89
N LEU A 307 11.95 2.70 13.28
CA LEU A 307 10.79 1.89 13.62
C LEU A 307 10.22 1.12 12.41
N LEU A 308 10.18 1.75 11.23
CA LEU A 308 9.72 1.09 10.01
C LEU A 308 10.73 0.08 9.47
N SER A 309 12.04 0.30 9.65
CA SER A 309 13.07 -0.73 9.37
C SER A 309 12.87 -1.94 10.28
N LYS A 310 12.68 -1.74 11.59
CA LYS A 310 12.35 -2.82 12.54
C LYS A 310 11.09 -3.59 12.10
N MET A 311 10.07 -2.90 11.62
CA MET A 311 8.85 -3.51 11.07
C MET A 311 9.16 -4.37 9.84
N ASN A 312 9.90 -3.85 8.86
CA ASN A 312 10.27 -4.57 7.64
C ASN A 312 11.12 -5.81 7.94
N ASN A 313 12.09 -5.69 8.86
CA ASN A 313 12.93 -6.80 9.29
C ASN A 313 12.10 -7.91 9.94
N ARG A 314 11.15 -7.55 10.83
CA ARG A 314 10.24 -8.52 11.42
C ARG A 314 9.35 -9.22 10.39
N LEU A 315 8.90 -8.49 9.37
CA LEU A 315 8.06 -9.02 8.29
C LEU A 315 8.83 -9.82 7.23
N GLY A 316 10.17 -9.90 7.33
CA GLY A 316 11.01 -10.62 6.37
C GLY A 316 11.16 -9.91 5.01
N ASN A 317 11.22 -8.56 5.01
CA ASN A 317 11.46 -7.75 3.82
C ASN A 317 12.96 -7.46 3.63
N HIS A 318 13.77 -8.50 3.47
CA HIS A 318 15.24 -8.40 3.51
C HIS A 318 15.87 -7.53 2.41
N LYS A 319 15.21 -7.39 1.24
CA LYS A 319 15.72 -6.58 0.12
C LYS A 319 15.40 -5.09 0.24
N THR A 320 14.63 -4.66 1.25
CA THR A 320 14.16 -3.26 1.33
C THR A 320 15.29 -2.28 1.60
N GLU A 321 16.20 -2.58 2.53
CA GLU A 321 17.33 -1.69 2.86
C GLU A 321 18.31 -1.58 1.69
N GLU A 322 18.62 -2.70 1.04
CA GLU A 322 19.44 -2.73 -0.17
C GLU A 322 18.82 -1.91 -1.31
N TYR A 323 17.52 -2.09 -1.56
CA TYR A 323 16.78 -1.32 -2.56
C TYR A 323 16.84 0.19 -2.27
N ILE A 324 16.62 0.61 -1.02
CA ILE A 324 16.66 2.02 -0.62
C ILE A 324 18.05 2.61 -0.87
N LYS A 325 19.10 1.90 -0.44
CA LYS A 325 20.48 2.34 -0.63
C LYS A 325 20.80 2.52 -2.12
N LYS A 326 20.57 1.48 -2.94
CA LYS A 326 20.90 1.51 -4.36
C LYS A 326 20.13 2.55 -5.15
N THR A 327 18.83 2.71 -4.87
CA THR A 327 18.02 3.75 -5.52
C THR A 327 18.45 5.15 -5.09
N PHE A 328 18.89 5.33 -3.84
CA PHE A 328 19.46 6.61 -3.41
C PHE A 328 20.83 6.88 -4.04
N ASP A 329 21.68 5.87 -4.21
CA ASP A 329 22.97 6.03 -4.88
C ASP A 329 22.79 6.51 -6.34
N ILE A 330 21.78 5.98 -7.05
CA ILE A 330 21.38 6.44 -8.39
C ILE A 330 20.99 7.92 -8.36
N ILE A 331 20.12 8.30 -7.43
CA ILE A 331 19.70 9.69 -7.25
C ILE A 331 20.90 10.60 -6.93
N LYS A 332 21.77 10.17 -6.01
CA LYS A 332 22.93 10.93 -5.55
C LYS A 332 23.92 11.22 -6.67
N ASN A 333 24.16 10.23 -7.54
CA ASN A 333 25.18 10.32 -8.58
C ASN A 333 24.70 11.04 -9.85
N LYS A 334 23.37 11.13 -10.07
CA LYS A 334 22.80 11.59 -11.35
C LYS A 334 21.77 12.71 -11.24
N ALA A 335 21.24 13.02 -10.05
CA ALA A 335 20.22 14.06 -9.84
C ALA A 335 20.66 15.23 -8.94
N PHE A 336 21.89 15.16 -8.42
CA PHE A 336 22.62 16.23 -7.73
C PHE A 336 24.00 16.34 -8.38
#